data_AF-A0A1E7Z022-F1
#
_entry.id   AF-A0A1E7Z022-F1
#
_cell.length_a   1.000
_cell.length_b   1.000
_cell.length_c   1.000
_cell.angle_alpha   90.00
_cell.angle_beta   90.00
_cell.angle_gamma   90.00
#
_symmetry.space_group_name_H-M   'P 1'
#
loop_
_entity.id
_entity.type
_entity.pdbx_description
1 polymer ?
#
loop_
_entity_poly.entity_id
_entity_poly.type
_entity_poly.pdbx_seq_one_letter_code
_entity_poly.pdbx_strand_id
1 'polypeptide(L)'
;MIHSAYINVMMLDSDRFSLDGVVKVLQNKLPYTVVRHSIKLQGKIDLLISGRDAVSLCAAQHDAICLPPEGQLMMISNTPGQRWHRLPHSLHSSAQWYLHRRQSEDQLAALFLRILPPDPRLIILIDPVRAANKADGAGKNAD
;
A
#
# COMPACT_ATOMS: atom_id res chain seq x y z
N MET A 1 10.37 19.55 -9.15
CA MET A 1 9.61 18.39 -8.63
C MET A 1 8.30 18.34 -9.38
N ILE A 2 8.16 17.48 -10.40
CA ILE A 2 6.88 17.32 -11.10
C ILE A 2 5.92 16.70 -10.09
N HIS A 3 4.97 17.50 -9.58
CA HIS A 3 3.93 16.99 -8.70
C HIS A 3 2.99 16.17 -9.56
N SER A 4 3.13 14.84 -9.50
CA SER A 4 2.12 13.94 -10.05
C SER A 4 0.76 14.37 -9.49
N ALA A 5 -0.27 14.46 -10.35
CA ALA A 5 -1.61 14.86 -9.93
C ALA A 5 -2.30 13.85 -9.00
N TYR A 6 -1.65 12.71 -8.76
CA TYR A 6 -2.12 11.61 -7.95
C TYR A 6 -0.96 10.84 -7.32
N ILE A 7 -1.29 10.01 -6.33
CA ILE A 7 -0.38 9.12 -5.62
C ILE A 7 -0.83 7.68 -5.85
N ASN A 8 0.07 6.82 -6.29
CA ASN A 8 -0.14 5.39 -6.38
C ASN A 8 0.25 4.71 -5.07
N VAL A 9 -0.73 4.10 -4.41
CA VAL A 9 -0.53 3.32 -3.19
C VAL A 9 -0.80 1.85 -3.52
N MET A 10 0.23 1.02 -3.49
CA MET A 10 0.08 -0.42 -3.66
C MET A 10 0.01 -1.11 -2.29
N MET A 11 -0.95 -2.02 -2.12
CA MET A 11 -1.17 -2.71 -0.84
C MET A 11 -1.08 -4.23 -1.03
N LEU A 12 -0.14 -4.85 -0.31
CA LEU A 12 0.18 -6.26 -0.39
C LEU A 12 0.20 -6.85 1.03
N ASP A 13 -0.93 -7.35 1.52
CA ASP A 13 -1.00 -8.07 2.79
C ASP A 13 -1.93 -9.28 2.63
N SER A 14 -1.52 -10.41 3.21
CA SER A 14 -2.35 -11.61 3.33
C SER A 14 -3.59 -11.35 4.19
N ASP A 15 -3.53 -10.40 5.13
CA ASP A 15 -4.64 -9.97 5.96
C ASP A 15 -5.43 -8.82 5.35
N ARG A 16 -6.57 -9.16 4.74
CA ARG A 16 -7.47 -8.20 4.12
C ARG A 16 -8.16 -7.27 5.10
N PHE A 17 -8.37 -7.69 6.35
CA PHE A 17 -9.00 -6.82 7.36
C PHE A 17 -8.09 -5.62 7.71
N SER A 18 -6.79 -5.86 7.81
CA SER A 18 -5.81 -4.79 8.02
C SER A 18 -5.81 -3.80 6.85
N LEU A 19 -5.85 -4.29 5.60
CA LEU A 19 -5.90 -3.44 4.42
C LEU A 19 -7.21 -2.64 4.31
N ASP A 20 -8.35 -3.27 4.57
CA ASP A 20 -9.64 -2.57 4.55
C ASP A 20 -9.69 -1.44 5.60
N GLY A 21 -9.04 -1.62 6.75
CA GLY A 21 -8.83 -0.56 7.75
C GLY A 21 -8.02 0.62 7.20
N VAL A 22 -6.93 0.34 6.49
CA VAL A 22 -6.12 1.37 5.81
C VAL A 22 -6.97 2.15 4.79
N VAL A 23 -7.74 1.45 3.95
CA VAL A 23 -8.61 2.08 2.95
C VAL A 23 -9.65 2.99 3.60
N LYS A 24 -10.31 2.53 4.67
CA LYS A 24 -11.29 3.33 5.40
C LYS A 24 -10.68 4.61 5.96
N VAL A 25 -9.48 4.54 6.54
CA VAL A 25 -8.80 5.73 7.06
C VAL A 25 -8.45 6.70 5.93
N LEU A 26 -7.90 6.21 4.82
CA LEU A 26 -7.59 7.06 3.66
C LEU A 26 -8.85 7.74 3.09
N GLN A 27 -10.00 7.06 3.10
CA GLN A 27 -11.27 7.61 2.61
C GLN A 27 -11.92 8.61 3.58
N ASN A 28 -11.87 8.33 4.88
CA ASN A 28 -12.67 9.06 5.87
C ASN A 28 -11.91 10.16 6.60
N LYS A 29 -10.58 10.07 6.68
CA LYS A 29 -9.75 10.98 7.49
C LYS A 29 -8.90 11.95 6.65
N LEU A 30 -8.99 11.86 5.32
CA LEU A 30 -8.37 12.79 4.38
C LEU A 30 -9.47 13.54 3.58
N PRO A 31 -10.04 14.62 4.15
CA PRO A 31 -11.31 15.20 3.70
C PRO A 31 -11.30 15.81 2.29
N TYR A 32 -10.12 16.07 1.72
CA TYR A 32 -9.96 16.64 0.38
C TYR A 32 -9.32 15.67 -0.62
N THR A 33 -9.25 14.38 -0.26
CA THR A 33 -8.60 13.34 -1.04
C THR A 33 -9.63 12.42 -1.64
N VAL A 34 -9.64 12.31 -2.96
CA VAL A 34 -10.41 11.28 -3.65
C VAL A 34 -9.60 9.99 -3.63
N VAL A 35 -10.19 8.89 -3.16
CA VAL A 35 -9.57 7.57 -3.18
C VAL A 35 -10.23 6.70 -4.24
N ARG A 36 -9.46 6.20 -5.20
CA ARG A 36 -9.92 5.30 -6.26
C ARG A 36 -9.19 3.97 -6.21
N HIS A 37 -9.87 2.90 -6.58
CA HIS A 37 -9.23 1.60 -6.75
C HIS A 37 -8.85 1.37 -8.21
N SER A 38 -7.68 0.78 -8.42
CA SER A 38 -7.21 0.28 -9.71
C SER A 38 -6.68 -1.14 -9.57
N ILE A 39 -6.84 -1.92 -10.63
CA ILE A 39 -6.20 -3.24 -10.79
C ILE A 39 -4.88 -3.15 -11.55
N LYS A 40 -4.60 -2.01 -12.20
CA LYS A 40 -3.38 -1.77 -12.97
C LYS A 40 -2.62 -0.60 -12.36
N LEU A 41 -1.33 -0.79 -12.17
CA LEU A 41 -0.41 0.29 -11.83
C LEU A 41 -0.30 1.24 -13.04
N GLN A 42 -0.52 2.54 -12.80
CA GLN A 42 -0.26 3.59 -13.79
C GLN A 42 1.01 4.34 -13.39
N GLY A 43 2.15 3.97 -13.98
CA GLY A 43 3.44 4.61 -13.67
C GLY A 43 4.17 3.94 -12.51
N LYS A 44 4.65 4.74 -11.55
CA LYS A 44 5.47 4.29 -10.41
C LYS A 44 4.64 4.12 -9.14
N ILE A 45 5.11 3.32 -8.20
CA ILE A 45 4.52 3.19 -6.86
C ILE A 45 5.10 4.30 -5.97
N ASP A 46 4.27 5.16 -5.41
CA ASP A 46 4.72 6.21 -4.49
C ASP A 46 4.79 5.69 -3.05
N LEU A 47 3.84 4.82 -2.69
CA LEU A 47 3.79 4.15 -1.39
C LEU A 47 3.46 2.67 -1.57
N LEU A 48 4.39 1.80 -1.16
CA LEU A 48 4.17 0.36 -1.06
C LEU A 48 3.85 0.01 0.38
N ILE A 49 2.67 -0.53 0.65
CA ILE A 49 2.26 -1.03 1.96
C ILE A 49 2.29 -2.55 1.91
N SER A 50 3.16 -3.19 2.70
CA SER A 50 3.35 -4.65 2.66
C SER A 50 3.24 -5.29 4.05
N GLY A 51 2.56 -6.42 4.12
CA GLY A 51 2.68 -7.38 5.22
C GLY A 51 4.09 -7.96 5.30
N ARG A 52 4.40 -8.62 6.43
CA ARG A 52 5.68 -9.30 6.68
C ARG A 52 5.66 -10.79 6.41
N ASP A 53 4.50 -11.37 6.09
CA ASP A 53 4.44 -12.78 5.71
C ASP A 53 5.17 -13.01 4.38
N ALA A 54 5.58 -14.26 4.14
CA ALA A 54 6.39 -14.61 2.98
C ALA A 54 5.72 -14.29 1.65
N VAL A 55 4.38 -14.39 1.57
CA VAL A 55 3.62 -14.12 0.34
C VAL A 55 3.65 -12.62 0.03
N SER A 56 3.30 -11.80 1.04
CA SER A 56 3.32 -10.34 0.92
C SER A 56 4.71 -9.81 0.56
N LEU A 57 5.77 -10.31 1.23
CA LEU A 57 7.14 -9.91 0.96
C LEU A 57 7.63 -10.34 -0.43
N CYS A 58 7.24 -11.54 -0.88
CA CYS A 58 7.57 -12.01 -2.23
C CYS A 58 6.95 -11.10 -3.30
N ALA A 59 5.67 -10.76 -3.13
CA ALA A 59 4.98 -9.81 -4.02
C ALA A 59 5.62 -8.42 -3.97
N ALA A 60 5.93 -7.91 -2.77
CA ALA A 60 6.61 -6.63 -2.61
C ALA A 60 8.00 -6.61 -3.27
N GLN A 61 8.75 -7.72 -3.19
CA GLN A 61 10.02 -7.86 -3.88
C GLN A 61 9.87 -7.86 -5.40
N HIS A 62 8.83 -8.53 -5.93
CA HIS A 62 8.52 -8.53 -7.35
C HIS A 62 8.20 -7.11 -7.86
N ASP A 63 7.37 -6.38 -7.11
CA ASP A 63 6.94 -5.03 -7.47
C ASP A 63 7.93 -3.92 -7.06
N ALA A 64 9.03 -4.26 -6.38
CA ALA A 64 10.04 -3.31 -5.92
C ALA A 64 10.68 -2.51 -7.07
N ILE A 65 10.74 -3.07 -8.29
CA ILE A 65 11.24 -2.37 -9.48
C ILE A 65 10.39 -1.15 -9.84
N CYS A 66 9.12 -1.15 -9.46
CA CYS A 66 8.19 -0.05 -9.68
C CYS A 66 8.23 1.00 -8.56
N LEU A 67 8.97 0.74 -7.48
CA LEU A 67 9.18 1.66 -6.36
C LEU A 67 10.45 2.49 -6.61
N PRO A 68 10.34 3.80 -6.92
CA PRO A 68 11.51 4.62 -7.18
C PRO A 68 12.25 4.98 -5.88
N PRO A 69 13.45 5.58 -5.98
CA PRO A 69 14.22 6.01 -4.80
C PRO A 69 13.46 6.95 -3.86
N GLU A 70 12.62 7.83 -4.41
CA GLU A 70 11.73 8.73 -3.68
C GLU A 70 10.47 8.04 -3.11
N GLY A 71 10.21 6.80 -3.53
CA GLY A 71 9.10 5.99 -3.06
C GLY A 71 9.29 5.55 -1.62
N GLN A 72 8.17 5.23 -0.98
CA GLN A 72 8.12 4.89 0.43
C GLN A 72 7.61 3.46 0.62
N LEU A 73 8.16 2.77 1.61
CA LEU A 73 7.74 1.44 2.04
C LEU A 73 7.13 1.52 3.43
N MET A 74 5.92 1.00 3.60
CA MET A 74 5.26 0.84 4.89
C MET A 74 5.08 -0.64 5.19
N MET A 75 5.65 -1.10 6.30
CA MET A 75 5.57 -2.49 6.73
C MET A 75 4.52 -2.69 7.82
N ILE A 76 3.55 -3.56 7.55
CA ILE A 76 2.49 -3.96 8.48
C ILE A 76 2.98 -5.10 9.37
N SER A 77 2.87 -4.94 10.69
CA SER A 77 3.35 -5.94 11.66
C SER A 77 2.64 -5.86 13.01
N ASN A 78 2.65 -6.98 13.76
CA ASN A 78 2.18 -7.06 15.14
C ASN A 78 3.28 -6.80 16.18
N THR A 79 4.54 -6.80 15.75
CA THR A 79 5.69 -6.65 16.66
C THR A 79 6.44 -5.36 16.33
N PRO A 80 6.42 -4.36 17.22
CA PRO A 80 7.20 -3.14 17.03
C PRO A 80 8.70 -3.47 16.98
N GLY A 81 9.43 -2.77 16.13
CA GLY A 81 10.90 -2.85 16.12
C GLY A 81 11.50 -4.16 15.61
N GLN A 82 10.73 -5.07 14.97
CA GLN A 82 11.37 -6.16 14.25
C GLN A 82 12.20 -5.59 13.10
N ARG A 83 13.50 -5.72 13.26
CA ARG A 83 14.54 -5.12 12.45
C ARG A 83 14.31 -5.32 10.94
N TRP A 84 14.43 -4.21 10.21
CA TRP A 84 14.40 -4.09 8.75
C TRP A 84 15.44 -4.96 8.02
N HIS A 85 16.41 -5.52 8.74
CA HIS A 85 17.49 -6.33 8.18
C HIS A 85 17.03 -7.64 7.51
N ARG A 86 15.79 -8.07 7.76
CA ARG A 86 15.18 -9.24 7.11
C ARG A 86 14.35 -8.87 5.88
N LEU A 87 14.30 -7.60 5.49
CA LEU A 87 13.68 -7.25 4.23
C LEU A 87 14.55 -7.72 3.06
N PRO A 88 13.93 -8.05 1.92
CA PRO A 88 14.64 -8.18 0.66
C PRO A 88 15.48 -6.94 0.37
N HIS A 89 16.70 -7.13 -0.14
CA HIS A 89 17.62 -6.04 -0.48
C HIS A 89 17.01 -4.99 -1.43
N SER A 90 16.13 -5.42 -2.33
CA SER A 90 15.42 -4.53 -3.27
C SER A 90 14.52 -3.50 -2.59
N LEU A 91 14.15 -3.72 -1.33
CA LEU A 91 13.28 -2.84 -0.54
C LEU A 91 14.05 -1.93 0.43
N HIS A 92 15.38 -2.09 0.52
CA HIS A 92 16.19 -1.35 1.50
C HIS A 92 16.45 0.11 1.10
N SER A 93 16.33 0.45 -0.18
CA SER A 93 16.66 1.79 -0.72
C SER A 93 15.58 2.84 -0.46
N SER A 94 14.36 2.43 -0.17
CA SER A 94 13.21 3.33 0.07
C SER A 94 13.11 3.77 1.52
N ALA A 95 12.49 4.95 1.75
CA ALA A 95 12.15 5.39 3.09
C ALA A 95 11.14 4.42 3.73
N GLN A 96 11.36 4.08 5.00
CA GLN A 96 10.75 2.92 5.65
C GLN A 96 9.88 3.33 6.85
N TRP A 97 8.61 2.92 6.85
CA TRP A 97 7.61 3.23 7.87
C TRP A 97 7.01 1.98 8.49
N TYR A 98 6.79 2.03 9.79
CA TYR A 98 6.18 0.92 10.51
C TYR A 98 4.70 1.20 10.75
N LEU A 99 3.84 0.24 10.41
CA LEU A 99 2.42 0.25 10.73
C LEU A 99 2.09 -0.93 11.65
N HIS A 100 1.66 -0.62 12.88
CA HIS A 100 1.17 -1.66 13.78
C HIS A 100 -0.25 -2.08 13.36
N ARG A 101 -0.56 -3.38 13.30
CA ARG A 101 -1.92 -3.85 12.90
C ARG A 101 -3.05 -3.36 13.80
N ARG A 102 -2.74 -3.12 15.07
CA ARG A 102 -3.70 -2.60 16.08
C ARG A 102 -3.58 -1.09 16.31
N GLN A 103 -2.97 -0.36 15.39
CA GLN A 103 -2.90 1.10 15.45
C GLN A 103 -4.31 1.68 15.33
N SER A 104 -4.64 2.72 16.11
CA SER A 104 -5.95 3.36 16.01
C SER A 104 -6.10 4.11 14.68
N GLU A 105 -7.34 4.34 14.25
CA GLU A 105 -7.60 5.10 13.02
C GLU A 105 -6.96 6.50 13.04
N ASP A 106 -7.02 7.19 14.18
CA ASP A 106 -6.44 8.53 14.31
C ASP A 106 -4.89 8.50 14.27
N GLN A 107 -4.28 7.47 14.87
CA GLN A 107 -2.83 7.27 14.78
C GLN A 107 -2.41 6.93 13.34
N LEU A 108 -3.23 6.18 12.60
CA LEU A 108 -2.97 5.87 11.20
C LEU A 108 -3.17 7.10 10.31
N ALA A 109 -4.21 7.90 10.54
CA ALA A 109 -4.43 9.16 9.84
C ALA A 109 -3.26 10.13 10.06
N ALA A 110 -2.80 10.28 11.30
CA ALA A 110 -1.65 11.12 11.62
C ALA A 110 -0.37 10.64 10.92
N LEU A 111 -0.17 9.31 10.80
CA LEU A 111 0.93 8.75 10.02
C LEU A 111 0.80 9.11 8.53
N PHE A 112 -0.37 8.95 7.93
CA PHE A 112 -0.58 9.33 6.52
C PHE A 112 -0.34 10.81 6.26
N LEU A 113 -0.82 11.70 7.13
CA LEU A 113 -0.58 13.14 7.03
C LEU A 113 0.90 13.51 7.13
N ARG A 114 1.73 12.68 7.78
CA ARG A 114 3.18 12.90 7.90
C ARG A 114 3.95 12.45 6.66
N ILE A 115 3.50 11.39 6.00
CA ILE A 115 4.28 10.72 4.94
C ILE A 115 3.80 11.06 3.53
N LEU A 116 2.51 11.37 3.38
CA LEU A 116 1.96 11.76 2.10
C LEU A 116 2.31 13.24 1.82
N PRO A 117 2.45 13.63 0.55
CA PRO A 117 2.48 15.02 0.14
C PRO A 117 1.35 15.83 0.79
N PRO A 118 1.58 17.13 1.08
CA PRO A 118 0.50 18.01 1.52
C PRO A 118 -0.59 18.06 0.44
N ASP A 119 -1.84 17.88 0.85
CA ASP A 119 -3.03 17.90 0.00
C ASP A 119 -3.02 16.90 -1.18
N PRO A 120 -2.96 15.58 -0.91
CA PRO A 120 -3.07 14.60 -1.97
C PRO A 120 -4.50 14.63 -2.52
N ARG A 121 -4.72 15.26 -3.66
CA ARG A 121 -6.07 15.38 -4.26
C ARG A 121 -6.63 14.04 -4.73
N LEU A 122 -5.75 13.11 -5.13
CA LEU A 122 -6.12 11.80 -5.64
C LEU A 122 -5.13 10.73 -5.17
N ILE A 123 -5.67 9.68 -4.55
CA ILE A 123 -4.95 8.45 -4.23
C ILE A 123 -5.53 7.33 -5.09
N ILE A 124 -4.66 6.62 -5.81
CA ILE A 124 -4.99 5.41 -6.55
C ILE A 124 -4.49 4.22 -5.75
N LEU A 125 -5.41 3.47 -5.17
CA LEU A 125 -5.16 2.22 -4.47
C LEU A 125 -5.04 1.08 -5.47
N ILE A 126 -3.88 0.44 -5.50
CA ILE A 126 -3.59 -0.70 -6.38
C ILE A 126 -3.69 -1.98 -5.56
N ASP A 127 -4.71 -2.79 -5.87
CA ASP A 127 -4.93 -4.11 -5.25
C ASP A 127 -4.87 -5.18 -6.35
N PRO A 128 -3.69 -5.74 -6.63
CA PRO A 128 -3.51 -6.73 -7.70
C PRO A 128 -4.27 -8.03 -7.42
N VAL A 129 -4.51 -8.37 -6.14
CA VAL A 129 -5.20 -9.61 -5.74
C VAL A 129 -6.71 -9.53 -6.02
N ARG A 130 -7.33 -8.35 -5.92
CA ARG A 130 -8.74 -8.17 -6.32
C ARG A 130 -8.98 -8.42 -7.81
N ALA A 131 -7.95 -8.31 -8.65
CA ALA A 131 -8.05 -8.59 -10.08
C ALA A 131 -8.17 -10.09 -10.37
N ALA A 132 -7.38 -10.92 -9.67
CA ALA A 132 -7.40 -12.38 -9.84
C ALA A 132 -8.76 -12.99 -9.46
N ASN A 133 -9.34 -12.56 -8.33
CA ASN A 133 -10.64 -13.08 -7.87
C ASN A 133 -11.82 -12.65 -8.76
N LYS A 134 -11.72 -11.52 -9.48
CA LYS A 134 -12.74 -11.13 -10.48
C LYS A 134 -12.60 -11.90 -11.78
N ALA A 135 -11.37 -12.26 -12.18
CA ALA A 135 -11.13 -13.09 -13.35
C ALA A 135 -11.63 -14.53 -13.14
N ASP A 136 -11.41 -15.11 -11.96
CA ASP A 136 -11.86 -16.47 -11.63
C ASP A 136 -13.38 -16.58 -11.40
N GLY A 137 -14.03 -15.49 -10.99
CA GLY A 137 -15.49 -15.44 -10.83
C GLY A 137 -16.27 -15.27 -12.14
N ALA A 138 -15.63 -14.78 -13.20
CA ALA A 138 -16.26 -14.61 -14.52
C ALA A 138 -16.24 -15.89 -15.37
N GLY A 139 -15.40 -16.88 -15.01
CA GLY A 139 -15.22 -18.13 -15.76
C GLY A 139 -16.13 -19.29 -15.35
N LYS A 140 -17.13 -19.10 -14.48
CA LYS A 140 -17.98 -20.19 -13.95
C LYS A 140 -19.46 -20.17 -14.35
N ASN A 141 -19.89 -19.24 -15.21
CA ASN A 141 -21.26 -19.20 -15.75
C ASN A 141 -21.27 -19.23 -17.29
N ALA A 142 -20.60 -20.22 -17.87
CA ALA A 142 -20.76 -20.58 -19.27
C ALA A 142 -20.66 -22.11 -19.38
N ASP A 143 -21.73 -22.78 -18.97
CA ASP A 143 -22.23 -24.04 -19.53
C ASP A 143 -23.71 -24.18 -19.16
#